data_AF-A0A542DBA9-F1
#
_entry.id   AF-A0A542DBA9-F1
#
_cell.length_a   1.000
_cell.length_b   1.000
_cell.length_c   1.000
_cell.angle_alpha   90.00
_cell.angle_beta   90.00
_cell.angle_gamma   90.00
#
_symmetry.space_group_name_H-M   'P 1'
#
loop_
_entity.id
_entity.type
_entity.pdbx_description
1 polymer ?
#
loop_
_entity_poly.entity_id
_entity_poly.type
_entity_poly.pdbx_seq_one_letter_code
_entity_poly.pdbx_strand_id
1 'polypeptide(L)'
;MRRGFVAVVGLLAIVVLAGCQAGPKQQPSAALGSVSHAVSAGARTPAWVITDSRMAGPADLGGYTDHVSVTSGEPFRLFVSSSDGNFTVRAFRLGWYRGTGAKLVWTSAVVPGVPQPPPTLTPLRMITTNWKPSLTVPTKGWLPGAYVLLLRAANGKEKYVPIVVRSNSARDAVLIVDAVNTEEAYNAWGGYSLYHGPHSLAARRSLEVTFDRPYDDGGARGLLNYAAPVIQEAEQSGVRLAYATSADLDADPGLLAGARGIVFGGHDEYWTLGMRNAVTKARDHGTNLAFLGANSVFWRVRYAPSRLGPRRVMVGYKDARLDPVKNQPVTTVRWRSNPFADPENSLTGMLYECFPAVGAFTVRDPGFFLFAGTGARAGTAYPGLIGDEADRAYPIPGTPANLQVVAHSPTTCGPTHHTFSDATYYTAPSGAGVFATGSIEWVRALAGPDPKAGVDLAGVTFARTVTLNVFRALASGPLGRTHPAHGDLAPLHESPSTASGTGGVVGTVPKPLDLHTKA
;
A
#
# COMPACT_ATOMS: atom_id res chain seq x y z
N MET A 1 10.91 34.47 -80.83
CA MET A 1 9.54 34.71 -80.31
C MET A 1 9.16 33.58 -79.36
N ARG A 2 8.29 33.90 -78.40
CA ARG A 2 7.93 33.11 -77.21
C ARG A 2 7.24 31.75 -77.50
N ARG A 3 7.24 30.92 -76.44
CA ARG A 3 6.45 29.71 -76.12
C ARG A 3 7.01 28.41 -76.73
N GLY A 4 7.26 27.32 -76.01
CA GLY A 4 6.96 26.91 -74.64
C GLY A 4 6.63 25.42 -74.66
N PHE A 5 7.30 24.58 -73.86
CA PHE A 5 6.86 23.22 -73.56
C PHE A 5 7.36 22.82 -72.17
N VAL A 6 6.42 22.57 -71.26
CA VAL A 6 6.65 21.99 -69.94
C VAL A 6 6.42 20.48 -70.08
N ALA A 7 7.44 19.69 -69.77
CA ALA A 7 7.36 18.23 -69.70
C ALA A 7 6.96 17.80 -68.29
N VAL A 8 5.90 17.00 -68.21
CA VAL A 8 5.45 16.30 -67.00
C VAL A 8 6.24 15.00 -66.88
N VAL A 9 6.99 14.82 -65.80
CA VAL A 9 7.60 13.55 -65.42
C VAL A 9 6.77 12.95 -64.28
N GLY A 10 6.11 11.82 -64.55
CA GLY A 10 5.44 11.01 -63.55
C GLY A 10 6.45 10.17 -62.77
N LEU A 11 6.39 10.23 -61.44
CA LEU A 11 7.14 9.36 -60.54
C LEU A 11 6.18 8.38 -59.86
N LEU A 12 6.48 7.08 -60.00
CA LEU A 12 5.86 5.98 -59.27
C LEU A 12 5.98 6.19 -57.75
N ALA A 13 4.85 6.21 -57.04
CA ALA A 13 4.82 6.17 -55.58
C ALA A 13 4.82 4.71 -55.09
N ILE A 14 5.91 4.31 -54.42
CA ILE A 14 6.00 3.08 -53.63
C ILE A 14 5.32 3.35 -52.28
N VAL A 15 4.23 2.64 -52.00
CA VAL A 15 3.56 2.65 -50.69
C VAL A 15 4.28 1.65 -49.78
N VAL A 16 5.04 2.16 -48.80
CA VAL A 16 5.46 1.39 -47.61
C VAL A 16 4.65 1.90 -46.42
N LEU A 17 3.74 1.07 -45.94
CA LEU A 17 2.97 1.28 -44.71
C LEU A 17 3.91 1.18 -43.50
N ALA A 18 4.35 2.33 -42.99
CA ALA A 18 5.02 2.42 -41.69
C ALA A 18 3.96 2.44 -40.58
N GLY A 19 3.66 1.27 -40.03
CA GLY A 19 2.90 1.13 -38.79
C GLY A 19 3.78 1.51 -37.59
N CYS A 20 3.72 2.75 -37.15
CA CYS A 20 4.32 3.19 -35.89
C CYS A 20 3.48 2.68 -34.70
N GLN A 21 3.84 1.53 -34.13
CA GLN A 21 3.42 1.17 -32.78
C GLN A 21 4.18 2.03 -31.77
N ALA A 22 3.49 2.99 -31.15
CA ALA A 22 4.01 3.73 -30.02
C ALA A 22 4.13 2.80 -28.80
N GLY A 23 5.36 2.53 -28.36
CA GLY A 23 5.61 1.89 -27.07
C GLY A 23 5.13 2.75 -25.91
N PRO A 24 4.83 2.16 -24.74
CA PRO A 24 4.39 2.91 -23.57
C PRO A 24 5.47 3.90 -23.12
N LYS A 25 5.11 5.18 -23.03
CA LYS A 25 5.98 6.26 -22.53
C LYS A 25 6.41 5.94 -21.09
N GLN A 26 7.71 5.98 -20.85
CA GLN A 26 8.31 5.87 -19.51
C GLN A 26 7.84 7.05 -18.63
N GLN A 27 7.28 6.73 -17.47
CA GLN A 27 7.00 7.70 -16.42
C GLN A 27 8.17 7.73 -15.42
N PRO A 28 8.61 8.92 -14.96
CA PRO A 28 9.64 9.04 -13.93
C PRO A 28 9.13 8.48 -12.59
N SER A 29 9.99 7.72 -11.91
CA SER A 29 9.76 7.25 -10.53
C SER A 29 9.65 8.46 -9.61
N ALA A 30 8.51 8.60 -8.93
CA ALA A 30 8.33 9.64 -7.93
C ALA A 30 9.32 9.46 -6.78
N ALA A 31 9.94 10.56 -6.36
CA ALA A 31 10.47 10.67 -5.01
C ALA A 31 9.27 10.78 -4.08
N LEU A 32 9.04 9.74 -3.27
CA LEU A 32 8.01 9.76 -2.23
C LEU A 32 8.36 10.87 -1.25
N GLY A 33 7.55 11.94 -1.22
CA GLY A 33 7.73 13.05 -0.29
C GLY A 33 7.73 12.56 1.15
N SER A 34 8.67 13.06 1.96
CA SER A 34 8.65 12.85 3.39
C SER A 34 7.51 13.66 4.01
N VAL A 35 6.51 12.99 4.58
CA VAL A 35 5.60 13.63 5.52
C VAL A 35 6.42 13.90 6.78
N SER A 36 6.79 15.17 6.98
CA SER A 36 7.25 15.61 8.29
C SER A 36 6.06 15.46 9.22
N HIS A 37 6.16 14.61 10.25
CA HIS A 37 5.19 14.62 11.34
C HIS A 37 5.24 16.01 11.96
N ALA A 38 4.33 16.90 11.56
CA ALA A 38 4.20 18.23 12.13
C ALA A 38 3.71 18.06 13.58
N VAL A 39 4.65 17.87 14.50
CA VAL A 39 4.39 18.02 15.93
C VAL A 39 4.03 19.48 16.12
N SER A 40 2.80 19.74 16.59
CA SER A 40 2.32 21.10 16.87
C SER A 40 3.38 21.89 17.63
N ALA A 41 3.72 23.08 17.13
CA ALA A 41 4.66 23.98 17.77
C ALA A 41 4.26 24.21 19.24
N GLY A 42 5.07 23.71 20.18
CA GLY A 42 4.83 23.81 21.63
C GLY A 42 4.78 22.49 22.40
N ALA A 43 4.57 21.34 21.73
CA ALA A 43 4.59 20.03 22.38
C ALA A 43 5.99 19.39 22.34
N ARG A 44 6.42 18.80 23.47
CA ARG A 44 7.67 18.00 23.52
C ARG A 44 7.56 16.85 22.51
N THR A 45 8.52 16.76 21.59
CA THR A 45 8.59 15.65 20.61
C THR A 45 8.53 14.30 21.35
N PRO A 46 7.59 13.41 20.99
CA PRO A 46 7.48 12.11 21.62
C PRO A 46 8.80 11.33 21.53
N ALA A 47 9.13 10.55 22.56
CA ALA A 47 10.43 9.88 22.67
C ALA A 47 10.70 8.83 21.57
N TRP A 48 9.66 8.39 20.88
CA TRP A 48 9.74 7.46 19.77
C TRP A 48 9.96 8.15 18.43
N VAL A 49 9.76 9.48 18.32
CA VAL A 49 9.94 10.23 17.08
C VAL A 49 11.41 10.65 16.90
N ILE A 50 12.01 10.22 15.80
CA ILE A 50 13.34 10.64 15.33
C ILE A 50 13.21 11.99 14.62
N THR A 51 14.04 12.96 15.00
CA THR A 51 14.16 14.25 14.30
C THR A 51 15.22 14.17 13.21
N ASP A 52 15.14 15.02 12.19
CA ASP A 52 16.12 15.06 11.09
C ASP A 52 17.58 15.13 11.58
N SER A 53 17.84 15.94 12.61
CA SER A 53 19.16 16.06 13.23
C SER A 53 19.69 14.76 13.85
N ARG A 54 18.78 13.90 14.35
CA ARG A 54 19.09 12.60 14.95
C ARG A 54 19.07 11.48 13.92
N MET A 55 18.52 11.68 12.74
CA MET A 55 18.46 10.64 11.72
C MET A 55 19.86 10.19 11.31
N ALA A 56 20.11 8.88 11.34
CA ALA A 56 21.35 8.27 10.90
C ALA A 56 21.37 8.09 9.37
N GLY A 57 22.54 8.32 8.76
CA GLY A 57 22.77 7.97 7.37
C GLY A 57 22.71 6.45 7.16
N PRO A 58 22.48 5.99 5.91
CA PRO A 58 22.32 4.56 5.61
C PRO A 58 23.59 3.72 5.87
N ALA A 59 24.77 4.35 5.88
CA ALA A 59 26.04 3.69 6.22
C ALA A 59 26.36 3.74 7.72
N ASP A 60 25.73 4.64 8.47
CA ASP A 60 26.09 4.96 9.86
C ASP A 60 25.43 4.01 10.85
N LEU A 61 24.12 3.83 10.69
CA LEU A 61 23.28 2.95 11.49
C LEU A 61 22.11 2.43 10.66
N GLY A 62 21.96 1.11 10.63
CA GLY A 62 20.86 0.44 9.95
C GLY A 62 20.62 -0.94 10.52
N GLY A 63 19.38 -1.42 10.40
CA GLY A 63 19.05 -2.75 10.85
C GLY A 63 17.80 -3.32 10.21
N TYR A 64 17.63 -4.62 10.38
CA TYR A 64 16.47 -5.38 9.95
C TYR A 64 16.29 -6.62 10.84
N THR A 65 15.11 -7.21 10.79
CA THR A 65 14.75 -8.43 11.53
C THR A 65 14.68 -9.61 10.57
N ASP A 66 14.94 -10.83 11.06
CA ASP A 66 14.74 -12.07 10.30
C ASP A 66 13.27 -12.44 10.08
N HIS A 67 12.37 -11.67 10.68
CA HIS A 67 10.92 -11.79 10.57
C HIS A 67 10.31 -10.42 10.25
N VAL A 68 9.34 -10.35 9.34
CA VAL A 68 8.48 -9.15 9.22
C VAL A 68 7.36 -9.15 10.26
N SER A 69 7.01 -10.34 10.76
CA SER A 69 6.04 -10.56 11.82
C SER A 69 6.41 -11.73 12.71
N VAL A 70 6.04 -11.64 13.99
CA VAL A 70 6.12 -12.73 14.98
C VAL A 70 4.84 -12.78 15.80
N THR A 71 4.57 -13.90 16.45
CA THR A 71 3.52 -13.97 17.48
C THR A 71 4.00 -13.45 18.84
N SER A 72 3.09 -13.13 19.75
CA SER A 72 3.46 -12.73 21.11
C SER A 72 4.22 -13.86 21.82
N GLY A 73 5.42 -13.57 22.32
CA GLY A 73 6.29 -14.54 22.97
C GLY A 73 7.29 -15.24 22.04
N GLU A 74 7.10 -15.14 20.73
CA GLU A 74 8.06 -15.62 19.73
C GLU A 74 9.20 -14.59 19.57
N PRO A 75 10.45 -14.94 19.93
CA PRO A 75 11.58 -14.04 19.78
C PRO A 75 12.01 -13.94 18.32
N PHE A 76 12.66 -12.83 17.96
CA PHE A 76 13.28 -12.63 16.65
C PHE A 76 14.73 -12.15 16.80
N ARG A 77 15.54 -12.34 15.76
CA ARG A 77 16.91 -11.81 15.71
C ARG A 77 16.91 -10.45 15.04
N LEU A 78 17.65 -9.52 15.63
CA LEU A 78 17.88 -8.19 15.09
C LEU A 78 19.31 -8.11 14.54
N PHE A 79 19.42 -7.72 13.28
CA PHE A 79 20.68 -7.54 12.56
C PHE A 79 20.94 -6.05 12.46
N VAL A 80 22.06 -5.58 13.02
CA VAL A 80 22.43 -4.16 13.02
C VAL A 80 23.86 -3.99 12.52
N SER A 81 24.04 -3.04 11.62
CA SER A 81 25.33 -2.45 11.29
C SER A 81 25.42 -1.08 11.94
N SER A 82 26.52 -0.83 12.65
CA SER A 82 26.81 0.50 13.20
C SER A 82 28.29 0.82 13.08
N SER A 83 28.62 1.90 12.36
CA SER A 83 29.96 2.50 12.35
C SER A 83 30.16 3.50 13.49
N ASP A 84 29.06 3.92 14.12
CA ASP A 84 29.01 4.89 15.22
C ASP A 84 29.19 4.28 16.62
N GLY A 85 29.74 3.06 16.67
CA GLY A 85 30.01 2.33 17.91
C GLY A 85 28.76 1.71 18.53
N ASN A 86 28.81 1.51 19.86
CA ASN A 86 27.76 0.80 20.59
C ASN A 86 26.38 1.46 20.43
N PHE A 87 25.33 0.66 20.51
CA PHE A 87 23.96 1.14 20.38
C PHE A 87 23.04 0.55 21.44
N THR A 88 21.86 1.14 21.58
CA THR A 88 20.74 0.62 22.35
C THR A 88 19.53 0.47 21.45
N VAL A 89 18.59 -0.38 21.86
CA VAL A 89 17.32 -0.60 21.18
C VAL A 89 16.18 -0.29 22.14
N ARG A 90 15.22 0.51 21.69
CA ARG A 90 13.95 0.74 22.39
C ARG A 90 12.80 0.29 21.49
N ALA A 91 11.97 -0.62 21.96
CA ALA A 91 10.80 -1.07 21.22
C ALA A 91 9.57 -0.27 21.63
N PHE A 92 8.89 0.31 20.65
CA PHE A 92 7.65 1.06 20.84
C PHE A 92 6.50 0.38 20.10
N ARG A 93 5.42 0.06 20.80
CA ARG A 93 4.16 -0.36 20.18
C ARG A 93 3.44 0.88 19.67
N LEU A 94 3.12 0.94 18.38
CA LEU A 94 2.32 2.03 17.80
C LEU A 94 0.86 1.90 18.24
N GLY A 95 0.16 3.02 18.38
CA GLY A 95 -1.22 3.06 18.87
C GLY A 95 -1.65 4.43 19.35
N TRP A 96 -2.92 4.58 19.73
CA TRP A 96 -3.46 5.88 20.13
C TRP A 96 -2.79 6.47 21.37
N TYR A 97 -2.79 5.74 22.50
CA TYR A 97 -2.20 6.14 23.79
C TYR A 97 -2.48 7.61 24.18
N ARG A 98 -3.74 8.06 24.11
CA ARG A 98 -4.16 9.44 24.38
C ARG A 98 -3.46 10.48 23.48
N GLY A 99 -3.17 10.09 22.23
CA GLY A 99 -2.53 10.93 21.22
C GLY A 99 -1.00 10.91 21.24
N THR A 100 -0.33 10.10 22.09
CA THR A 100 1.15 10.03 22.06
C THR A 100 1.69 9.20 20.91
N GLY A 101 0.86 8.41 20.23
CA GLY A 101 1.20 7.66 19.01
C GLY A 101 1.96 6.35 19.22
N ALA A 102 2.66 6.19 20.34
CA ALA A 102 3.32 4.93 20.71
C ALA A 102 3.57 4.79 22.22
N LYS A 103 3.81 3.57 22.67
CA LYS A 103 4.20 3.21 24.05
C LYS A 103 5.50 2.41 24.06
N LEU A 104 6.46 2.82 24.87
CA LEU A 104 7.67 2.05 25.13
C LEU A 104 7.30 0.74 25.84
N VAL A 105 7.73 -0.41 25.30
CA VAL A 105 7.45 -1.73 25.87
C VAL A 105 8.70 -2.47 26.31
N TRP A 106 9.87 -2.09 25.78
CA TRP A 106 11.11 -2.81 26.04
C TRP A 106 12.33 -1.93 25.73
N THR A 107 13.43 -2.16 26.43
CA THR A 107 14.73 -1.51 26.20
C THR A 107 15.83 -2.55 26.37
N SER A 108 16.80 -2.56 25.46
CA SER A 108 17.96 -3.44 25.53
C SER A 108 19.00 -2.93 26.52
N ALA A 109 19.92 -3.82 26.93
CA ALA A 109 21.23 -3.37 27.38
C ALA A 109 22.02 -2.71 26.22
N VAL A 110 23.16 -2.11 26.53
CA VAL A 110 24.08 -1.62 25.49
C VAL A 110 24.59 -2.80 24.67
N VAL A 111 24.47 -2.71 23.35
CA VAL A 111 24.91 -3.73 22.39
C VAL A 111 26.18 -3.24 21.71
N PRO A 112 27.24 -4.07 21.61
CA PRO A 112 28.42 -3.75 20.82
C PRO A 112 28.03 -3.46 19.35
N GLY A 113 28.37 -2.27 18.87
CA GLY A 113 28.14 -1.90 17.47
C GLY A 113 29.32 -2.30 16.62
N VAL A 114 29.03 -2.97 15.50
CA VAL A 114 30.05 -3.42 14.55
C VAL A 114 29.59 -3.07 13.15
N PRO A 115 30.46 -2.49 12.29
CA PRO A 115 30.19 -2.39 10.87
C PRO A 115 30.04 -3.79 10.27
N GLN A 116 28.91 -4.07 9.65
CA GLN A 116 28.68 -5.35 8.99
C GLN A 116 29.21 -5.32 7.54
N PRO A 117 29.39 -6.49 6.89
CA PRO A 117 29.86 -6.53 5.51
C PRO A 117 28.99 -5.70 4.55
N PRO A 118 29.58 -5.17 3.46
CA PRO A 118 28.83 -4.45 2.44
C PRO A 118 27.76 -5.35 1.79
N PRO A 119 26.67 -4.76 1.27
CA PRO A 119 25.63 -5.51 0.61
C PRO A 119 26.13 -6.20 -0.67
N THR A 120 25.46 -7.29 -1.04
CA THR A 120 25.68 -8.00 -2.31
C THR A 120 24.57 -7.65 -3.29
N LEU A 121 24.95 -7.39 -4.55
CA LEU A 121 24.03 -7.24 -5.68
C LEU A 121 23.94 -8.56 -6.45
N THR A 122 22.75 -9.14 -6.57
CA THR A 122 22.52 -10.38 -7.31
C THR A 122 22.35 -10.13 -8.82
N PRO A 123 22.42 -11.17 -9.69
CA PRO A 123 22.11 -11.04 -11.11
C PRO A 123 20.68 -10.53 -11.41
N LEU A 124 19.72 -10.80 -10.51
CA LEU A 124 18.35 -10.27 -10.59
C LEU A 124 18.22 -8.84 -10.03
N ARG A 125 19.36 -8.20 -9.75
CA ARG A 125 19.50 -6.84 -9.24
C ARG A 125 18.87 -6.66 -7.87
N MET A 126 18.82 -7.72 -7.06
CA MET A 126 18.45 -7.65 -5.67
C MET A 126 19.64 -7.21 -4.84
N ILE A 127 19.43 -6.25 -3.95
CA ILE A 127 20.37 -5.93 -2.88
C ILE A 127 20.06 -6.82 -1.69
N THR A 128 21.05 -7.53 -1.15
CA THR A 128 20.89 -8.39 0.03
C THR A 128 22.08 -8.26 0.95
N THR A 129 21.91 -8.67 2.21
CA THR A 129 22.98 -8.66 3.21
C THR A 129 23.23 -10.07 3.75
N ASN A 130 24.48 -10.32 4.17
CA ASN A 130 24.87 -11.53 4.88
C ASN A 130 25.23 -11.23 6.35
N TRP A 131 24.66 -10.17 6.92
CA TRP A 131 24.95 -9.70 8.26
C TRP A 131 24.74 -10.81 9.31
N LYS A 132 25.50 -10.71 10.41
CA LYS A 132 25.35 -11.56 11.60
C LYS A 132 24.35 -10.91 12.57
N PRO A 133 23.55 -11.69 13.30
CA PRO A 133 22.62 -11.12 14.27
C PRO A 133 23.38 -10.42 15.39
N SER A 134 22.92 -9.24 15.79
CA SER A 134 23.52 -8.45 16.88
C SER A 134 22.94 -8.82 18.24
N LEU A 135 21.65 -9.17 18.28
CA LEU A 135 20.95 -9.66 19.47
C LEU A 135 19.66 -10.40 19.11
N THR A 136 19.09 -11.11 20.08
CA THR A 136 17.74 -11.67 20.01
C THR A 136 16.82 -10.84 20.88
N VAL A 137 15.68 -10.39 20.34
CA VAL A 137 14.70 -9.57 21.04
C VAL A 137 13.55 -10.46 21.53
N PRO A 138 13.30 -10.54 22.85
CA PRO A 138 12.17 -11.28 23.38
C PRO A 138 10.87 -10.45 23.24
N THR A 139 9.78 -11.11 22.86
CA THR A 139 8.45 -10.47 22.72
C THR A 139 7.44 -10.97 23.76
N LYS A 140 7.90 -11.64 24.83
CA LYS A 140 7.03 -12.12 25.90
C LYS A 140 6.25 -10.96 26.51
N GLY A 141 4.92 -11.06 26.49
CA GLY A 141 4.01 -10.05 27.01
C GLY A 141 3.75 -8.86 26.06
N TRP A 142 4.30 -8.88 24.85
CA TRP A 142 3.98 -7.87 23.83
C TRP A 142 2.58 -8.14 23.28
N LEU A 143 1.74 -7.10 23.22
CA LEU A 143 0.41 -7.21 22.64
C LEU A 143 0.50 -7.25 21.10
N PRO A 144 -0.43 -7.89 20.39
CA PRO A 144 -0.51 -7.75 18.94
C PRO A 144 -0.55 -6.28 18.53
N GLY A 145 0.14 -5.91 17.45
CA GLY A 145 0.29 -4.53 17.01
C GLY A 145 1.49 -4.33 16.10
N ALA A 146 1.57 -3.15 15.49
CA ALA A 146 2.78 -2.72 14.80
C ALA A 146 3.76 -2.06 15.77
N TYR A 147 5.05 -2.27 15.55
CA TYR A 147 6.13 -1.80 16.40
C TYR A 147 7.22 -1.14 15.57
N VAL A 148 7.86 -0.14 16.18
CA VAL A 148 9.16 0.35 15.74
C VAL A 148 10.21 0.04 16.80
N LEU A 149 11.32 -0.54 16.37
CA LEU A 149 12.54 -0.64 17.15
C LEU A 149 13.38 0.60 16.83
N LEU A 150 13.50 1.50 17.79
CA LEU A 150 14.36 2.67 17.69
C LEU A 150 15.77 2.26 18.11
N LEU A 151 16.65 2.15 17.12
CA LEU A 151 18.09 2.00 17.31
C LEU A 151 18.66 3.37 17.67
N ARG A 152 19.53 3.45 18.68
CA ARG A 152 20.26 4.67 19.03
C ARG A 152 21.73 4.37 19.25
N ALA A 153 22.58 4.90 18.38
CA ALA A 153 24.03 4.80 18.48
C ALA A 153 24.61 5.73 19.56
N ALA A 154 25.85 5.49 19.97
CA ALA A 154 26.54 6.22 21.03
C ALA A 154 26.68 7.72 20.73
N ASN A 155 26.82 8.09 19.46
CA ASN A 155 26.85 9.48 19.01
C ASN A 155 25.47 10.17 19.00
N GLY A 156 24.41 9.47 19.40
CA GLY A 156 23.04 9.98 19.46
C GLY A 156 22.23 9.87 18.16
N LYS A 157 22.80 9.30 17.10
CA LYS A 157 22.08 9.02 15.84
C LYS A 157 21.10 7.85 16.02
N GLU A 158 19.97 7.94 15.32
CA GLU A 158 18.83 7.05 15.47
C GLU A 158 18.32 6.53 14.12
N LYS A 159 17.75 5.32 14.14
CA LYS A 159 17.14 4.65 12.98
C LYS A 159 15.99 3.75 13.45
N TYR A 160 14.93 3.60 12.65
CA TYR A 160 13.88 2.62 12.92
C TYR A 160 14.16 1.27 12.28
N VAL A 161 13.60 0.23 12.89
CA VAL A 161 13.37 -1.08 12.28
C VAL A 161 11.93 -1.51 12.60
N PRO A 162 11.05 -1.69 11.61
CA PRO A 162 9.65 -2.05 11.83
C PRO A 162 9.53 -3.55 12.09
N ILE A 163 8.53 -3.93 12.90
CA ILE A 163 8.08 -5.32 13.04
C ILE A 163 6.62 -5.35 13.48
N VAL A 164 5.88 -6.36 13.05
CA VAL A 164 4.51 -6.62 13.53
C VAL A 164 4.51 -7.77 14.53
N VAL A 165 3.89 -7.57 15.69
CA VAL A 165 3.44 -8.69 16.51
C VAL A 165 2.04 -9.07 16.02
N ARG A 166 1.95 -10.15 15.25
CA ARG A 166 0.69 -10.60 14.64
C ARG A 166 -0.22 -11.25 15.67
N SER A 167 -1.51 -11.20 15.40
CA SER A 167 -2.52 -11.94 16.16
C SER A 167 -2.52 -13.42 15.72
N ASN A 168 -2.88 -14.32 16.64
CA ASN A 168 -3.04 -15.75 16.31
C ASN A 168 -4.34 -16.03 15.55
N SER A 169 -5.33 -15.15 15.66
CA SER A 169 -6.61 -15.23 14.96
C SER A 169 -7.22 -13.84 14.85
N ALA A 170 -7.91 -13.55 13.74
CA ALA A 170 -8.73 -12.35 13.58
C ALA A 170 -10.20 -12.55 13.96
N ARG A 171 -10.58 -13.72 14.50
CA ARG A 171 -11.97 -14.04 14.86
C ARG A 171 -12.58 -12.95 15.77
N ASP A 172 -13.76 -12.49 15.38
CA ASP A 172 -14.54 -11.46 16.08
C ASP A 172 -13.82 -10.10 16.23
N ALA A 173 -12.79 -9.86 15.42
CA ALA A 173 -12.00 -8.64 15.42
C ALA A 173 -12.03 -7.94 14.05
N VAL A 174 -11.67 -6.66 14.04
CA VAL A 174 -11.26 -5.94 12.82
C VAL A 174 -9.75 -6.10 12.66
N LEU A 175 -9.33 -6.74 11.59
CA LEU A 175 -7.91 -6.98 11.28
C LEU A 175 -7.33 -5.78 10.55
N ILE A 176 -6.22 -5.24 11.05
CA ILE A 176 -5.39 -4.28 10.34
C ILE A 176 -4.24 -5.03 9.67
N VAL A 177 -4.05 -4.80 8.37
CA VAL A 177 -2.98 -5.42 7.59
C VAL A 177 -1.89 -4.38 7.31
N ASP A 178 -0.68 -4.69 7.74
CA ASP A 178 0.51 -3.91 7.42
C ASP A 178 1.11 -4.34 6.08
N ALA A 179 1.30 -3.37 5.18
CA ALA A 179 1.57 -3.59 3.76
C ALA A 179 3.06 -3.84 3.47
N VAL A 180 3.69 -4.76 4.20
CA VAL A 180 5.15 -5.00 4.17
C VAL A 180 5.69 -5.31 2.77
N ASN A 181 4.88 -5.91 1.90
CA ASN A 181 5.23 -6.12 0.49
C ASN A 181 5.44 -4.81 -0.24
N THR A 182 4.51 -3.88 -0.05
CA THR A 182 4.58 -2.56 -0.64
C THR A 182 5.76 -1.79 -0.07
N GLU A 183 6.02 -1.88 1.24
CA GLU A 183 7.21 -1.26 1.84
C GLU A 183 8.50 -1.77 1.20
N GLU A 184 8.64 -3.08 1.03
CA GLU A 184 9.84 -3.68 0.47
C GLU A 184 9.97 -3.47 -1.06
N ALA A 185 8.87 -3.37 -1.79
CA ALA A 185 8.89 -3.02 -3.21
C ALA A 185 9.50 -1.63 -3.46
N TYR A 186 9.25 -0.69 -2.56
CA TYR A 186 9.73 0.69 -2.64
C TYR A 186 11.04 0.94 -1.90
N ASN A 187 11.47 0.00 -1.05
CA ASN A 187 12.71 0.12 -0.29
C ASN A 187 13.91 0.26 -1.25
N ALA A 188 14.49 1.46 -1.29
CA ALA A 188 15.64 1.81 -2.14
C ALA A 188 16.98 1.66 -1.40
N TRP A 189 17.02 1.01 -0.23
CA TRP A 189 18.26 0.82 0.50
C TRP A 189 19.28 0.05 -0.34
N GLY A 190 20.48 0.60 -0.47
CA GLY A 190 21.51 0.10 -1.38
C GLY A 190 21.34 0.51 -2.85
N GLY A 191 20.41 1.42 -3.15
CA GLY A 191 20.25 2.06 -4.47
C GLY A 191 19.37 1.29 -5.47
N TYR A 192 18.64 0.26 -5.02
CA TYR A 192 17.78 -0.57 -5.86
C TYR A 192 16.46 -0.90 -5.16
N SER A 193 15.38 -0.87 -5.94
CA SER A 193 14.01 -1.24 -5.57
C SER A 193 13.28 -1.86 -6.77
N LEU A 194 12.01 -2.26 -6.61
CA LEU A 194 11.18 -2.67 -7.75
C LEU A 194 10.76 -1.49 -8.66
N TYR A 195 11.22 -0.27 -8.39
CA TYR A 195 10.93 0.91 -9.19
C TYR A 195 12.15 1.47 -9.90
N HIS A 196 13.33 1.39 -9.30
CA HIS A 196 14.54 1.94 -9.89
C HIS A 196 15.80 1.22 -9.43
N GLY A 197 16.87 1.36 -10.21
CA GLY A 197 18.22 1.04 -9.82
C GLY A 197 19.08 2.31 -9.71
N PRO A 198 20.42 2.19 -9.88
CA PRO A 198 21.34 3.30 -9.79
C PRO A 198 20.94 4.48 -10.67
N HIS A 199 21.14 5.69 -10.15
CA HIS A 199 20.72 6.95 -10.78
C HIS A 199 19.20 7.01 -11.04
N SER A 200 18.41 6.33 -10.22
CA SER A 200 16.95 6.28 -10.30
C SER A 200 16.42 5.76 -11.65
N LEU A 201 17.20 4.93 -12.34
CA LEU A 201 16.85 4.41 -13.66
C LEU A 201 15.88 3.23 -13.55
N ALA A 202 14.64 3.42 -14.02
CA ALA A 202 13.60 2.38 -14.02
C ALA A 202 13.98 1.12 -14.81
N ALA A 203 14.72 1.27 -15.92
CA ALA A 203 15.22 0.12 -16.70
C ALA A 203 16.21 -0.76 -15.91
N ARG A 204 16.81 -0.22 -14.84
CA ARG A 204 17.79 -0.89 -13.97
C ARG A 204 17.21 -1.39 -12.64
N ARG A 205 15.89 -1.31 -12.44
CA ARG A 205 15.21 -1.76 -11.22
C ARG A 205 15.46 -3.22 -10.87
N SER A 206 15.31 -3.58 -9.60
CA SER A 206 15.28 -4.96 -9.15
C SER A 206 14.13 -5.75 -9.80
N LEU A 207 14.37 -7.05 -10.00
CA LEU A 207 13.33 -8.01 -10.39
C LEU A 207 12.84 -8.85 -9.21
N GLU A 208 13.58 -8.81 -8.10
CA GLU A 208 13.23 -9.35 -6.80
C GLU A 208 13.87 -8.48 -5.71
N VAL A 209 13.25 -8.42 -4.54
CA VAL A 209 13.69 -7.65 -3.36
C VAL A 209 13.61 -8.55 -2.12
N THR A 210 14.27 -8.20 -1.02
CA THR A 210 14.37 -9.08 0.15
C THR A 210 14.21 -8.31 1.45
N PHE A 211 13.53 -8.93 2.40
CA PHE A 211 13.41 -8.42 3.77
C PHE A 211 14.73 -8.57 4.57
N ASP A 212 15.75 -9.21 3.99
CA ASP A 212 17.07 -9.44 4.62
C ASP A 212 18.04 -8.26 4.41
N ARG A 213 17.51 -7.04 4.45
CA ARG A 213 18.24 -5.78 4.34
C ARG A 213 17.53 -4.67 5.12
N PRO A 214 18.24 -3.61 5.53
CA PRO A 214 17.60 -2.44 6.11
C PRO A 214 16.60 -1.77 5.15
N TYR A 215 15.67 -1.03 5.72
CA TYR A 215 14.85 -0.09 4.96
C TYR A 215 15.57 1.25 4.76
N ASP A 216 15.24 1.94 3.68
CA ASP A 216 15.76 3.26 3.35
C ASP A 216 15.22 4.37 4.27
N ASP A 217 15.70 5.60 4.05
CA ASP A 217 15.29 6.79 4.79
C ASP A 217 15.37 6.59 6.32
N GLY A 218 14.25 6.76 7.03
CA GLY A 218 14.16 6.56 8.47
C GLY A 218 14.05 5.09 8.90
N GLY A 219 13.94 4.15 7.96
CA GLY A 219 13.82 2.71 8.20
C GLY A 219 12.38 2.21 8.39
N ALA A 220 11.37 3.08 8.45
CA ALA A 220 9.97 2.70 8.64
C ALA A 220 8.99 3.65 7.92
N ARG A 221 9.40 4.21 6.77
CA ARG A 221 8.62 5.24 6.07
C ARG A 221 7.22 4.75 5.66
N GLY A 222 7.10 3.51 5.19
CA GLY A 222 5.83 2.92 4.79
C GLY A 222 4.88 2.79 5.98
N LEU A 223 5.30 2.07 7.01
CA LEU A 223 4.57 1.91 8.27
C LEU A 223 4.09 3.26 8.85
N LEU A 224 4.99 4.25 8.95
CA LEU A 224 4.67 5.54 9.58
C LEU A 224 3.71 6.41 8.75
N ASN A 225 3.77 6.35 7.42
CA ASN A 225 2.93 7.18 6.55
C ASN A 225 1.58 6.52 6.22
N TYR A 226 1.52 5.19 6.15
CA TYR A 226 0.38 4.49 5.56
C TYR A 226 -0.36 3.55 6.51
N ALA A 227 0.22 3.20 7.66
CA ALA A 227 -0.42 2.33 8.64
C ALA A 227 -0.56 2.99 10.02
N ALA A 228 0.46 3.70 10.51
CA ALA A 228 0.44 4.33 11.83
C ALA A 228 -0.75 5.29 12.07
N PRO A 229 -1.16 6.15 11.11
CA PRO A 229 -2.33 7.01 11.30
C PRO A 229 -3.64 6.19 11.42
N VAL A 230 -3.78 5.14 10.60
CA VAL A 230 -4.92 4.21 10.68
C VAL A 230 -4.94 3.48 12.03
N ILE A 231 -3.80 3.01 12.50
CA ILE A 231 -3.67 2.32 13.79
C ILE A 231 -4.07 3.22 14.96
N GLN A 232 -3.73 4.51 14.92
CA GLN A 232 -4.14 5.46 15.96
C GLN A 232 -5.65 5.64 16.01
N GLU A 233 -6.31 5.82 14.86
CA GLU A 233 -7.78 5.93 14.80
C GLU A 233 -8.46 4.61 15.19
N ALA A 234 -7.91 3.47 14.76
CA ALA A 234 -8.43 2.15 15.09
C ALA A 234 -8.43 1.91 16.60
N GLU A 235 -7.32 2.18 17.28
CA GLU A 235 -7.18 2.02 18.73
C GLU A 235 -8.07 3.02 19.49
N GLN A 236 -8.29 4.21 18.94
CA GLN A 236 -9.24 5.19 19.49
C GLN A 236 -10.71 4.75 19.34
N SER A 237 -11.04 3.93 18.34
CA SER A 237 -12.42 3.47 18.11
C SER A 237 -12.97 2.57 19.22
N GLY A 238 -12.08 1.91 19.98
CA GLY A 238 -12.42 0.98 21.06
C GLY A 238 -12.91 -0.40 20.60
N VAL A 239 -12.87 -0.70 19.29
CA VAL A 239 -13.25 -2.02 18.78
C VAL A 239 -12.15 -3.05 19.04
N ARG A 240 -12.51 -4.34 19.00
CA ARG A 240 -11.53 -5.43 19.08
C ARG A 240 -10.69 -5.46 17.81
N LEU A 241 -9.39 -5.26 17.95
CA LEU A 241 -8.44 -5.25 16.83
C LEU A 241 -7.63 -6.55 16.77
N ALA A 242 -7.26 -6.92 15.55
CA ALA A 242 -6.22 -7.89 15.24
C ALA A 242 -5.20 -7.26 14.29
N TYR A 243 -4.01 -7.86 14.20
CA TYR A 243 -2.91 -7.35 13.38
C TYR A 243 -2.26 -8.49 12.59
N ALA A 244 -1.89 -8.20 11.35
CA ALA A 244 -1.16 -9.08 10.46
C ALA A 244 -0.36 -8.27 9.44
N THR A 245 0.52 -8.93 8.71
CA THR A 245 1.22 -8.37 7.54
C THR A 245 0.72 -9.01 6.25
N SER A 246 1.06 -8.42 5.10
CA SER A 246 0.90 -9.06 3.78
C SER A 246 1.48 -10.49 3.75
N ALA A 247 2.60 -10.74 4.43
CA ALA A 247 3.24 -12.06 4.48
C ALA A 247 2.43 -13.08 5.28
N ASP A 248 1.75 -12.65 6.34
CA ASP A 248 0.91 -13.52 7.17
C ASP A 248 -0.34 -13.97 6.41
N LEU A 249 -0.92 -13.10 5.59
CA LEU A 249 -2.09 -13.44 4.77
C LEU A 249 -1.78 -14.51 3.71
N ASP A 250 -0.54 -14.53 3.19
CA ASP A 250 -0.07 -15.61 2.30
C ASP A 250 0.29 -16.88 3.07
N ALA A 251 0.87 -16.74 4.26
CA ALA A 251 1.36 -17.86 5.05
C ALA A 251 0.25 -18.66 5.72
N ASP A 252 -0.78 -17.97 6.24
CA ASP A 252 -1.88 -18.57 6.99
C ASP A 252 -3.22 -17.94 6.60
N PRO A 253 -3.87 -18.43 5.52
CA PRO A 253 -5.21 -18.00 5.15
C PRO A 253 -6.27 -18.25 6.24
N GLY A 254 -6.01 -19.17 7.18
CA GLY A 254 -6.88 -19.47 8.31
C GLY A 254 -7.00 -18.33 9.32
N LEU A 255 -6.00 -17.42 9.34
CA LEU A 255 -5.99 -16.23 10.19
C LEU A 255 -7.26 -15.37 10.05
N LEU A 256 -7.80 -15.30 8.84
CA LEU A 256 -8.97 -14.48 8.48
C LEU A 256 -10.31 -15.08 8.90
N ALA A 257 -10.34 -16.34 9.33
CA ALA A 257 -11.58 -17.05 9.63
C ALA A 257 -12.36 -16.37 10.76
N GLY A 258 -13.57 -15.90 10.44
CA GLY A 258 -14.47 -15.24 11.39
C GLY A 258 -14.08 -13.80 11.73
N ALA A 259 -13.18 -13.17 10.96
CA ALA A 259 -12.93 -11.73 11.07
C ALA A 259 -14.21 -10.93 10.81
N ARG A 260 -14.40 -9.82 11.53
CA ARG A 260 -15.55 -8.92 11.34
C ARG A 260 -15.28 -7.92 10.21
N GLY A 261 -14.03 -7.48 10.09
CA GLY A 261 -13.57 -6.71 8.94
C GLY A 261 -12.07 -6.82 8.76
N ILE A 262 -11.59 -6.45 7.57
CA ILE A 262 -10.16 -6.33 7.25
C ILE A 262 -9.93 -4.93 6.69
N VAL A 263 -8.93 -4.24 7.21
CA VAL A 263 -8.56 -2.87 6.86
C VAL A 263 -7.17 -2.86 6.25
N PHE A 264 -7.09 -2.31 5.04
CA PHE A 264 -5.85 -2.00 4.33
C PHE A 264 -5.58 -0.50 4.42
N GLY A 265 -4.32 -0.15 4.69
CA GLY A 265 -3.87 1.22 4.90
C GLY A 265 -3.82 2.07 3.63
N GLY A 266 -3.00 3.11 3.64
CA GLY A 266 -2.96 4.13 2.59
C GLY A 266 -2.41 3.64 1.24
N HIS A 267 -1.61 2.57 1.22
CA HIS A 267 -1.00 2.05 -0.01
C HIS A 267 -0.66 0.55 0.14
N ASP A 268 -1.48 -0.34 -0.42
CA ASP A 268 -1.24 -1.79 -0.40
C ASP A 268 -1.25 -2.38 -1.82
N GLU A 269 -0.21 -2.05 -2.56
CA GLU A 269 -0.10 -2.24 -4.01
C GLU A 269 0.32 -3.67 -4.41
N TYR A 270 1.08 -4.38 -3.56
CA TYR A 270 1.80 -5.60 -3.91
C TYR A 270 1.24 -6.86 -3.25
N TRP A 271 0.52 -7.67 -4.03
CA TRP A 271 -0.24 -8.83 -3.53
C TRP A 271 0.21 -10.14 -4.16
N THR A 272 0.32 -11.20 -3.34
CA THR A 272 0.45 -12.57 -3.86
C THR A 272 -0.92 -13.14 -4.24
N LEU A 273 -0.92 -14.21 -5.04
CA LEU A 273 -2.13 -14.97 -5.31
C LEU A 273 -2.76 -15.56 -4.04
N GLY A 274 -1.93 -16.03 -3.09
CA GLY A 274 -2.38 -16.54 -1.80
C GLY A 274 -3.15 -15.48 -1.01
N MET A 275 -2.60 -14.26 -0.90
CA MET A 275 -3.26 -13.13 -0.25
C MET A 275 -4.60 -12.79 -0.92
N ARG A 276 -4.61 -12.63 -2.25
CA ARG A 276 -5.83 -12.30 -3.01
C ARG A 276 -6.92 -13.33 -2.76
N ASN A 277 -6.59 -14.61 -2.83
CA ASN A 277 -7.55 -15.69 -2.59
C ASN A 277 -8.06 -15.69 -1.14
N ALA A 278 -7.18 -15.50 -0.16
CA ALA A 278 -7.56 -15.49 1.25
C ALA A 278 -8.54 -14.35 1.57
N VAL A 279 -8.27 -13.14 1.09
CA VAL A 279 -9.11 -11.96 1.33
C VAL A 279 -10.44 -12.05 0.57
N THR A 280 -10.42 -12.46 -0.70
CA THR A 280 -11.64 -12.69 -1.49
C THR A 280 -12.52 -13.75 -0.81
N LYS A 281 -11.93 -14.85 -0.36
CA LYS A 281 -12.65 -15.89 0.39
C LYS A 281 -13.24 -15.34 1.70
N ALA A 282 -12.50 -14.53 2.46
CA ALA A 282 -13.02 -13.93 3.68
C ALA A 282 -14.25 -13.05 3.39
N ARG A 283 -14.18 -12.20 2.37
CA ARG A 283 -15.33 -11.41 1.89
C ARG A 283 -16.51 -12.30 1.53
N ASP A 284 -16.27 -13.36 0.77
CA ASP A 284 -17.32 -14.29 0.33
C ASP A 284 -17.90 -15.13 1.48
N HIS A 285 -17.29 -15.08 2.66
CA HIS A 285 -17.80 -15.65 3.91
C HIS A 285 -18.31 -14.60 4.93
N GLY A 286 -18.50 -13.35 4.50
CA GLY A 286 -19.17 -12.30 5.29
C GLY A 286 -18.24 -11.34 6.03
N THR A 287 -16.92 -11.48 5.86
CA THR A 287 -15.95 -10.51 6.41
C THR A 287 -15.98 -9.22 5.60
N ASN A 288 -16.20 -8.07 6.24
CA ASN A 288 -16.17 -6.78 5.55
C ASN A 288 -14.75 -6.38 5.14
N LEU A 289 -14.61 -5.55 4.11
CA LEU A 289 -13.31 -5.00 3.69
C LEU A 289 -13.36 -3.47 3.69
N ALA A 290 -12.26 -2.84 4.11
CA ALA A 290 -12.03 -1.41 3.92
C ALA A 290 -10.65 -1.16 3.30
N PHE A 291 -10.62 -0.46 2.18
CA PHE A 291 -9.41 0.03 1.54
C PHE A 291 -9.35 1.54 1.78
N LEU A 292 -8.50 1.98 2.70
CA LEU A 292 -8.42 3.41 3.08
C LEU A 292 -7.46 4.21 2.20
N GLY A 293 -6.85 3.56 1.22
CA GLY A 293 -5.90 4.12 0.27
C GLY A 293 -6.37 4.14 -1.19
N ALA A 294 -5.41 4.23 -2.09
CA ALA A 294 -5.54 3.98 -3.53
C ALA A 294 -4.49 2.95 -3.98
N ASN A 295 -4.53 2.59 -5.26
CA ASN A 295 -3.57 1.68 -5.91
C ASN A 295 -3.45 0.33 -5.21
N SER A 296 -4.55 -0.12 -4.59
CA SER A 296 -4.57 -1.39 -3.88
C SER A 296 -4.66 -2.54 -4.88
N VAL A 297 -3.94 -3.63 -4.60
CA VAL A 297 -4.00 -4.87 -5.41
C VAL A 297 -3.54 -4.66 -6.86
N PHE A 298 -2.60 -3.76 -7.12
CA PHE A 298 -2.18 -3.43 -8.49
C PHE A 298 -1.16 -4.42 -9.05
N TRP A 299 -0.12 -4.79 -8.30
CA TRP A 299 0.92 -5.73 -8.73
C TRP A 299 0.74 -7.12 -8.14
N ARG A 300 0.83 -8.14 -9.02
CA ARG A 300 0.96 -9.53 -8.61
C ARG A 300 2.43 -9.87 -8.35
N VAL A 301 2.71 -10.39 -7.16
CA VAL A 301 4.04 -10.84 -6.72
C VAL A 301 4.04 -12.27 -6.20
N ARG A 302 5.24 -12.82 -5.98
CA ARG A 302 5.44 -14.14 -5.38
C ARG A 302 6.50 -14.09 -4.31
N TYR A 303 6.41 -14.99 -3.34
CA TYR A 303 7.47 -15.20 -2.38
C TYR A 303 8.45 -16.28 -2.81
N ALA A 304 9.70 -16.10 -2.43
CA ALA A 304 10.76 -17.10 -2.45
C ALA A 304 11.48 -17.13 -1.08
N PRO A 305 12.14 -18.25 -0.72
CA PRO A 305 12.90 -18.34 0.53
C PRO A 305 14.24 -17.60 0.43
N SER A 306 14.83 -17.32 1.59
CA SER A 306 16.23 -16.94 1.75
C SER A 306 16.91 -17.82 2.82
N ARG A 307 18.17 -17.51 3.17
CA ARG A 307 18.87 -18.13 4.31
C ARG A 307 18.17 -17.91 5.66
N LEU A 308 17.30 -16.90 5.78
CA LEU A 308 16.61 -16.56 7.03
C LEU A 308 15.23 -17.22 7.15
N GLY A 309 14.71 -17.82 6.07
CA GLY A 309 13.46 -18.57 6.11
C GLY A 309 12.61 -18.45 4.84
N PRO A 310 11.37 -18.96 4.87
CA PRO A 310 10.42 -18.79 3.79
C PRO A 310 9.94 -17.33 3.69
N ARG A 311 9.48 -16.91 2.52
CA ARG A 311 8.87 -15.57 2.29
C ARG A 311 9.78 -14.40 2.68
N ARG A 312 11.09 -14.59 2.53
CA ARG A 312 12.10 -13.56 2.77
C ARG A 312 12.49 -12.79 1.51
N VAL A 313 12.22 -13.35 0.33
CA VAL A 313 12.38 -12.70 -0.96
C VAL A 313 11.02 -12.49 -1.61
N MET A 314 10.75 -11.29 -2.11
CA MET A 314 9.58 -10.96 -2.91
C MET A 314 10.00 -10.76 -4.37
N VAL A 315 9.49 -11.61 -5.24
CA VAL A 315 9.74 -11.62 -6.68
C VAL A 315 8.69 -10.76 -7.38
N GLY A 316 9.13 -9.85 -8.25
CA GLY A 316 8.28 -8.88 -8.93
C GLY A 316 8.89 -8.42 -10.26
N TYR A 317 8.69 -9.20 -11.32
CA TYR A 317 9.20 -8.85 -12.65
C TYR A 317 8.43 -7.71 -13.29
N LYS A 318 7.20 -7.37 -12.85
CA LYS A 318 6.34 -6.29 -13.37
C LYS A 318 6.13 -6.32 -14.90
N ASP A 319 6.52 -7.41 -15.56
CA ASP A 319 6.42 -7.66 -17.00
C ASP A 319 6.46 -9.16 -17.23
N ALA A 320 5.34 -9.72 -17.70
CA ALA A 320 5.20 -11.15 -17.95
C ALA A 320 6.23 -11.68 -18.99
N ARG A 321 6.80 -10.83 -19.84
CA ARG A 321 7.85 -11.21 -20.81
C ARG A 321 9.21 -11.39 -20.18
N LEU A 322 9.46 -10.81 -19.01
CA LEU A 322 10.70 -11.01 -18.24
C LEU A 322 10.62 -12.16 -17.24
N ASP A 323 9.42 -12.48 -16.76
CA ASP A 323 9.22 -13.48 -15.71
C ASP A 323 9.50 -14.92 -16.19
N PRO A 324 10.39 -15.71 -15.58
CA PRO A 324 10.59 -17.11 -15.98
C PRO A 324 9.34 -17.97 -15.78
N VAL A 325 8.45 -17.61 -14.85
CA VAL A 325 7.14 -18.26 -14.67
C VAL A 325 6.15 -17.65 -15.65
N LYS A 326 6.06 -18.25 -16.84
CA LYS A 326 5.20 -17.79 -17.95
C LYS A 326 3.80 -18.37 -17.88
N ASN A 327 2.81 -17.55 -18.21
CA ASN A 327 1.42 -17.98 -18.42
C ASN A 327 0.86 -18.84 -17.28
N GLN A 328 1.07 -18.41 -16.03
CA GLN A 328 0.49 -19.02 -14.85
C GLN A 328 -0.26 -17.97 -14.02
N PRO A 329 -1.23 -18.37 -13.18
CA PRO A 329 -1.92 -17.45 -12.28
C PRO A 329 -0.98 -16.66 -11.37
N VAL A 330 0.22 -17.17 -11.09
CA VAL A 330 1.23 -16.52 -10.26
C VAL A 330 2.26 -15.69 -11.04
N THR A 331 2.18 -15.61 -12.38
CA THR A 331 3.06 -14.76 -13.20
C THR A 331 3.00 -13.31 -12.70
N THR A 332 4.16 -12.68 -12.47
CA THR A 332 4.25 -11.34 -11.87
C THR A 332 4.03 -10.26 -12.92
N VAL A 333 2.86 -9.65 -12.86
CA VAL A 333 2.38 -8.59 -13.75
C VAL A 333 1.27 -7.83 -13.00
N ARG A 334 0.70 -6.77 -13.57
CA ARG A 334 -0.47 -6.13 -12.96
C ARG A 334 -1.63 -7.11 -12.84
N TRP A 335 -2.41 -7.03 -11.76
CA TRP A 335 -3.57 -7.87 -11.56
C TRP A 335 -4.59 -7.76 -12.71
N ARG A 336 -4.80 -6.56 -13.25
CA ARG A 336 -5.64 -6.35 -14.44
C ARG A 336 -5.05 -6.83 -15.76
N SER A 337 -3.77 -7.18 -15.84
CA SER A 337 -3.10 -7.52 -17.10
C SER A 337 -3.05 -9.03 -17.34
N ASN A 338 -2.96 -9.42 -18.61
CA ASN A 338 -2.65 -10.80 -18.98
C ASN A 338 -1.21 -11.18 -18.57
N PRO A 339 -0.94 -12.46 -18.26
CA PRO A 339 -1.88 -13.58 -18.25
C PRO A 339 -2.70 -13.65 -16.95
N PHE A 340 -3.90 -14.25 -17.04
CA PHE A 340 -4.84 -14.38 -15.92
C PHE A 340 -5.24 -13.05 -15.30
N ALA A 341 -5.83 -12.15 -16.09
CA ALA A 341 -6.35 -10.89 -15.55
C ALA A 341 -7.43 -11.16 -14.49
N ASP A 342 -7.25 -10.59 -13.31
CA ASP A 342 -8.23 -10.50 -12.22
C ASP A 342 -8.13 -9.07 -11.66
N PRO A 343 -8.77 -8.10 -12.34
CA PRO A 343 -8.59 -6.69 -12.07
C PRO A 343 -9.03 -6.32 -10.65
N GLU A 344 -8.52 -5.19 -10.19
CA GLU A 344 -8.67 -4.67 -8.83
C GLU A 344 -10.15 -4.46 -8.47
N ASN A 345 -10.93 -3.97 -9.44
CA ASN A 345 -12.36 -3.68 -9.28
C ASN A 345 -13.21 -4.90 -8.90
N SER A 346 -12.75 -6.13 -9.21
CA SER A 346 -13.44 -7.36 -8.78
C SER A 346 -13.40 -7.58 -7.26
N LEU A 347 -12.52 -6.87 -6.56
CA LEU A 347 -12.39 -6.89 -5.10
C LEU A 347 -12.63 -5.51 -4.48
N THR A 348 -11.97 -4.47 -4.95
CA THR A 348 -12.04 -3.12 -4.36
C THR A 348 -13.26 -2.32 -4.83
N GLY A 349 -13.88 -2.72 -5.94
CA GLY A 349 -14.93 -1.96 -6.63
C GLY A 349 -14.40 -0.88 -7.59
N MET A 350 -13.09 -0.61 -7.60
CA MET A 350 -12.47 0.45 -8.39
C MET A 350 -11.17 -0.02 -9.04
N LEU A 351 -10.68 0.74 -10.02
CA LEU A 351 -9.36 0.56 -10.59
C LEU A 351 -8.46 1.71 -10.15
N TYR A 352 -7.17 1.43 -9.95
CA TYR A 352 -6.15 2.47 -10.00
C TYR A 352 -6.33 3.33 -11.24
N GLU A 353 -6.52 4.62 -10.98
CA GLU A 353 -6.67 5.65 -11.99
C GLU A 353 -5.29 6.19 -12.31
N CYS A 354 -4.66 6.92 -11.39
CA CYS A 354 -3.39 7.52 -11.73
C CYS A 354 -2.53 8.10 -10.60
N PHE A 355 -1.34 8.53 -11.03
CA PHE A 355 -0.33 9.29 -10.32
C PHE A 355 0.32 10.33 -11.27
N PRO A 356 0.71 11.52 -10.80
CA PRO A 356 0.30 12.12 -9.54
C PRO A 356 -1.15 12.62 -9.62
N ALA A 357 -1.92 12.41 -8.58
CA ALA A 357 -3.31 12.84 -8.46
C ALA A 357 -3.42 14.00 -7.46
N VAL A 358 -4.22 15.01 -7.80
CA VAL A 358 -4.53 16.14 -6.94
C VAL A 358 -6.01 16.49 -7.07
N GLY A 359 -6.70 16.58 -5.94
CA GLY A 359 -8.11 16.98 -5.91
C GLY A 359 -8.64 17.22 -4.50
N ALA A 360 -9.91 17.57 -4.44
CA ALA A 360 -10.67 17.63 -3.19
C ALA A 360 -11.61 16.44 -3.11
N PHE A 361 -11.76 15.81 -1.94
CA PHE A 361 -12.77 14.77 -1.76
C PHE A 361 -14.15 15.44 -1.78
N THR A 362 -14.97 15.14 -2.80
CA THR A 362 -16.29 15.77 -3.00
C THR A 362 -17.42 14.79 -2.70
N VAL A 363 -18.16 15.08 -1.62
CA VAL A 363 -19.27 14.25 -1.15
C VAL A 363 -20.41 14.25 -2.16
N ARG A 364 -20.84 13.06 -2.59
CA ARG A 364 -21.97 12.86 -3.49
C ARG A 364 -23.21 12.42 -2.71
N ASP A 365 -23.07 11.40 -1.87
CA ASP A 365 -24.14 10.89 -1.02
C ASP A 365 -23.90 11.27 0.46
N PRO A 366 -24.44 12.41 0.93
CA PRO A 366 -24.30 12.80 2.33
C PRO A 366 -25.10 11.91 3.29
N GLY A 367 -26.04 11.09 2.80
CA GLY A 367 -26.81 10.14 3.59
C GLY A 367 -26.07 8.82 3.85
N PHE A 368 -24.89 8.63 3.24
CA PHE A 368 -24.08 7.43 3.42
C PHE A 368 -23.72 7.24 4.91
N PHE A 369 -23.98 6.04 5.43
CA PHE A 369 -23.95 5.77 6.88
C PHE A 369 -22.59 6.05 7.54
N LEU A 370 -21.47 5.92 6.79
CA LEU A 370 -20.13 6.23 7.32
C LEU A 370 -19.87 7.73 7.45
N PHE A 371 -20.66 8.59 6.81
CA PHE A 371 -20.57 10.05 6.94
C PHE A 371 -21.39 10.59 8.12
N ALA A 372 -22.03 9.72 8.92
CA ALA A 372 -22.77 10.11 10.10
C ALA A 372 -21.90 10.95 11.07
N GLY A 373 -22.45 12.08 11.53
CA GLY A 373 -21.77 12.99 12.46
C GLY A 373 -20.72 13.92 11.84
N THR A 374 -20.49 13.84 10.52
CA THR A 374 -19.55 14.76 9.84
C THR A 374 -20.13 16.14 9.53
N GLY A 375 -21.47 16.23 9.41
CA GLY A 375 -22.16 17.44 8.94
C GLY A 375 -21.99 17.72 7.44
N ALA A 376 -21.38 16.80 6.68
CA ALA A 376 -21.17 16.95 5.25
C ALA A 376 -22.50 17.01 4.48
N ARG A 377 -22.50 17.78 3.39
CA ARG A 377 -23.63 17.92 2.45
C ARG A 377 -23.18 17.47 1.07
N ALA A 378 -24.14 17.19 0.19
CA ALA A 378 -23.82 16.98 -1.23
C ALA A 378 -23.03 18.18 -1.78
N GLY A 379 -21.92 17.91 -2.46
CA GLY A 379 -21.00 18.93 -2.98
C GLY A 379 -20.03 19.50 -1.96
N THR A 380 -20.07 19.11 -0.68
CA THR A 380 -19.00 19.49 0.27
C THR A 380 -17.68 18.91 -0.22
N ALA A 381 -16.68 19.79 -0.38
CA ALA A 381 -15.36 19.45 -0.88
C ALA A 381 -14.31 19.64 0.22
N TYR A 382 -13.45 18.65 0.40
CA TYR A 382 -12.34 18.68 1.34
C TYR A 382 -11.01 18.69 0.56
N PRO A 383 -10.39 19.86 0.38
CA PRO A 383 -9.15 20.00 -0.39
C PRO A 383 -8.02 19.10 0.14
N GLY A 384 -7.21 18.60 -0.78
CA GLY A 384 -6.04 17.78 -0.45
C GLY A 384 -6.34 16.35 -0.02
N LEU A 385 -7.62 15.96 0.14
CA LEU A 385 -7.99 14.58 0.47
C LEU A 385 -7.99 13.63 -0.75
N ILE A 386 -7.69 14.11 -1.96
CA ILE A 386 -7.42 13.28 -3.13
C ILE A 386 -5.98 13.49 -3.58
N GLY A 387 -5.24 12.38 -3.66
CA GLY A 387 -3.83 12.27 -3.99
C GLY A 387 -3.18 11.17 -3.16
N ASP A 388 -1.87 11.01 -3.12
CA ASP A 388 -0.94 11.28 -4.22
C ASP A 388 -1.28 10.38 -5.44
N GLU A 389 -1.99 9.28 -5.17
CA GLU A 389 -2.61 8.41 -6.16
C GLU A 389 -4.11 8.33 -5.93
N ALA A 390 -4.84 8.08 -7.01
CA ALA A 390 -6.30 7.99 -7.01
C ALA A 390 -6.78 6.70 -7.68
N ASP A 391 -7.91 6.19 -7.19
CA ASP A 391 -8.70 5.14 -7.83
C ASP A 391 -10.04 5.70 -8.33
N ARG A 392 -10.59 5.07 -9.37
CA ARG A 392 -11.86 5.45 -10.02
C ARG A 392 -12.73 4.22 -10.29
N ALA A 393 -14.04 4.38 -10.16
CA ALA A 393 -15.02 3.38 -10.55
C ALA A 393 -15.26 3.38 -12.07
N TYR A 394 -15.30 2.20 -12.67
CA TYR A 394 -15.50 2.02 -14.11
C TYR A 394 -16.67 1.07 -14.39
N PRO A 395 -17.57 1.37 -15.35
CA PRO A 395 -18.67 0.48 -15.73
C PRO A 395 -18.18 -0.63 -16.68
N ILE A 396 -17.29 -1.50 -16.18
CA ILE A 396 -16.64 -2.59 -16.91
C ILE A 396 -16.83 -3.93 -16.19
N PRO A 397 -16.57 -5.08 -16.84
CA PRO A 397 -16.60 -6.38 -16.17
C PRO A 397 -15.75 -6.41 -14.89
N GLY A 398 -16.28 -7.06 -13.86
CA GLY A 398 -15.67 -7.13 -12.53
C GLY A 398 -16.23 -6.09 -11.54
N THR A 399 -16.72 -4.95 -12.03
CA THR A 399 -17.32 -3.93 -11.15
C THR A 399 -18.65 -4.44 -10.59
N PRO A 400 -18.86 -4.42 -9.26
CA PRO A 400 -20.11 -4.88 -8.64
C PRO A 400 -21.32 -4.09 -9.16
N ALA A 401 -22.41 -4.79 -9.51
CA ALA A 401 -23.60 -4.16 -10.08
C ALA A 401 -24.31 -3.22 -9.07
N ASN A 402 -24.14 -3.46 -7.78
CA ASN A 402 -24.65 -2.63 -6.69
C ASN A 402 -23.60 -1.64 -6.13
N LEU A 403 -22.55 -1.31 -6.89
CA LEU A 403 -21.54 -0.34 -6.46
C LEU A 403 -22.17 1.05 -6.32
N GLN A 404 -22.13 1.55 -5.09
CA GLN A 404 -22.54 2.89 -4.70
C GLN A 404 -21.31 3.82 -4.73
N VAL A 405 -21.41 4.96 -5.39
CA VAL A 405 -20.37 6.00 -5.46
C VAL A 405 -20.70 7.11 -4.46
N VAL A 406 -20.14 7.03 -3.26
CA VAL A 406 -20.51 7.93 -2.13
C VAL A 406 -19.80 9.28 -2.21
N ALA A 407 -18.68 9.34 -2.91
CA ALA A 407 -17.99 10.58 -3.30
C ALA A 407 -17.49 10.45 -4.73
N HIS A 408 -17.57 11.55 -5.47
CA HIS A 408 -17.17 11.63 -6.87
C HIS A 408 -16.41 12.94 -7.07
N SER A 409 -15.09 12.84 -7.17
CA SER A 409 -14.17 13.94 -6.93
C SER A 409 -13.44 14.34 -8.21
N PRO A 410 -13.69 15.53 -8.78
CA PRO A 410 -12.89 16.05 -9.88
C PRO A 410 -11.41 16.04 -9.50
N THR A 411 -10.59 15.40 -10.32
CA THR A 411 -9.18 15.12 -10.01
C THR A 411 -8.32 15.51 -11.19
N THR A 412 -7.23 16.21 -10.92
CA THR A 412 -6.17 16.46 -11.90
C THR A 412 -5.12 15.37 -11.77
N CYS A 413 -4.81 14.75 -12.88
CA CYS A 413 -3.83 13.71 -13.05
C CYS A 413 -2.63 14.23 -13.84
N GLY A 414 -1.44 14.25 -13.24
CA GLY A 414 -0.30 14.94 -13.84
C GLY A 414 -0.59 16.44 -14.07
N PRO A 415 0.07 17.09 -15.03
CA PRO A 415 -0.05 18.54 -15.20
C PRO A 415 -1.33 18.99 -15.93
N THR A 416 -1.97 18.13 -16.71
CA THR A 416 -3.01 18.57 -17.67
C THR A 416 -4.20 17.63 -17.86
N HIS A 417 -4.17 16.43 -17.29
CA HIS A 417 -5.21 15.45 -17.54
C HIS A 417 -6.28 15.51 -16.44
N HIS A 418 -7.53 15.73 -16.80
CA HIS A 418 -8.64 15.78 -15.84
C HIS A 418 -9.41 14.46 -15.85
N THR A 419 -9.71 13.96 -14.66
CA THR A 419 -10.42 12.71 -14.43
C THR A 419 -11.18 12.81 -13.11
N PHE A 420 -11.59 11.68 -12.54
CA PHE A 420 -12.23 11.58 -11.25
C PHE A 420 -11.51 10.60 -10.34
N SER A 421 -11.68 10.83 -9.04
CA SER A 421 -11.43 9.85 -7.99
C SER A 421 -12.73 9.59 -7.26
N ASP A 422 -13.01 8.33 -6.97
CA ASP A 422 -14.25 7.93 -6.33
C ASP A 422 -14.00 7.33 -4.95
N ALA A 423 -14.96 7.53 -4.04
CA ALA A 423 -15.11 6.67 -2.88
C ALA A 423 -16.35 5.81 -3.06
N THR A 424 -16.23 4.51 -2.80
CA THR A 424 -17.25 3.53 -3.18
C THR A 424 -17.60 2.56 -2.07
N TYR A 425 -18.80 2.01 -2.17
CA TYR A 425 -19.30 0.95 -1.29
C TYR A 425 -20.10 -0.08 -2.09
N TYR A 426 -19.89 -1.38 -1.85
CA TYR A 426 -20.76 -2.43 -2.38
C TYR A 426 -21.02 -3.52 -1.34
N THR A 427 -22.06 -4.31 -1.57
CA THR A 427 -22.41 -5.49 -0.76
C THR A 427 -22.19 -6.76 -1.58
N ALA A 428 -21.32 -7.66 -1.11
CA ALA A 428 -21.12 -8.98 -1.69
C ALA A 428 -22.31 -9.92 -1.38
N PRO A 429 -22.50 -11.02 -2.13
CA PRO A 429 -23.58 -11.98 -1.87
C PRO A 429 -23.61 -12.58 -0.46
N SER A 430 -22.46 -12.62 0.21
CA SER A 430 -22.31 -13.05 1.61
C SER A 430 -22.91 -12.09 2.64
N GLY A 431 -23.28 -10.88 2.21
CA GLY A 431 -23.63 -9.75 3.07
C GLY A 431 -22.43 -8.93 3.54
N ALA A 432 -21.20 -9.28 3.19
CA ALA A 432 -20.03 -8.44 3.47
C ALA A 432 -20.16 -7.10 2.73
N GLY A 433 -19.89 -6.00 3.43
CA GLY A 433 -19.70 -4.70 2.81
C GLY A 433 -18.22 -4.47 2.48
N VAL A 434 -17.97 -3.82 1.35
CA VAL A 434 -16.64 -3.40 0.92
C VAL A 434 -16.67 -1.90 0.68
N PHE A 435 -15.87 -1.16 1.43
CA PHE A 435 -15.72 0.29 1.32
C PHE A 435 -14.31 0.64 0.84
N ALA A 436 -14.19 1.63 -0.05
CA ALA A 436 -12.91 2.13 -0.51
C ALA A 436 -12.92 3.66 -0.63
N THR A 437 -11.88 4.32 -0.14
CA THR A 437 -11.74 5.79 -0.18
C THR A 437 -11.19 6.30 -1.50
N GLY A 438 -10.37 5.47 -2.17
CA GLY A 438 -9.80 5.75 -3.48
C GLY A 438 -8.67 6.79 -3.48
N SER A 439 -8.05 7.07 -2.34
CA SER A 439 -6.94 8.04 -2.22
C SER A 439 -5.93 7.68 -1.14
N ILE A 440 -4.63 7.82 -1.43
CA ILE A 440 -3.54 7.71 -0.45
C ILE A 440 -3.60 8.82 0.62
N GLU A 441 -3.85 10.07 0.21
CA GLU A 441 -3.87 11.25 1.07
C GLU A 441 -4.95 11.15 2.15
N TRP A 442 -6.00 10.35 1.95
CA TRP A 442 -6.97 10.02 3.00
C TRP A 442 -6.27 9.60 4.30
N VAL A 443 -5.32 8.67 4.22
CA VAL A 443 -4.60 8.16 5.40
C VAL A 443 -3.58 9.15 5.93
N ARG A 444 -2.87 9.87 5.06
CA ARG A 444 -1.90 10.89 5.49
C ARG A 444 -2.59 12.04 6.23
N ALA A 445 -3.77 12.45 5.77
CA ALA A 445 -4.60 13.46 6.43
C ALA A 445 -5.00 13.07 7.85
N LEU A 446 -5.07 11.77 8.20
CA LEU A 446 -5.34 11.34 9.57
C LEU A 446 -4.23 11.77 10.54
N ALA A 447 -3.01 12.04 10.06
CA ALA A 447 -1.92 12.55 10.89
C ALA A 447 -2.10 14.02 11.30
N GLY A 448 -2.84 14.80 10.51
CA GLY A 448 -3.10 16.22 10.76
C GLY A 448 -3.09 17.06 9.48
N PRO A 449 -3.27 18.39 9.61
CA PRO A 449 -3.25 19.29 8.46
C PRO A 449 -1.90 19.27 7.74
N ASP A 450 -1.94 19.34 6.41
CA ASP A 450 -0.76 19.41 5.55
C ASP A 450 -0.96 20.50 4.48
N PRO A 451 -0.36 21.70 4.67
CA PRO A 451 -0.44 22.79 3.70
C PRO A 451 0.13 22.45 2.32
N LYS A 452 1.06 21.49 2.20
CA LYS A 452 1.64 21.09 0.90
C LYS A 452 0.65 20.29 0.07
N ALA A 453 -0.09 19.39 0.72
CA ALA A 453 -1.16 18.64 0.09
C ALA A 453 -2.47 19.46 -0.02
N GLY A 454 -2.56 20.59 0.70
CA GLY A 454 -3.78 21.39 0.79
C GLY A 454 -4.80 20.87 1.79
N VAL A 455 -4.40 19.94 2.67
CA VAL A 455 -5.25 19.34 3.70
C VAL A 455 -5.41 20.32 4.86
N ASP A 456 -6.64 20.76 5.11
CA ASP A 456 -6.99 21.63 6.23
C ASP A 456 -7.60 20.86 7.42
N LEU A 457 -7.90 21.58 8.51
CA LEU A 457 -8.48 20.98 9.71
C LEU A 457 -9.88 20.37 9.46
N ALA A 458 -10.66 20.91 8.53
CA ALA A 458 -11.98 20.38 8.20
C ALA A 458 -11.85 19.02 7.48
N GLY A 459 -10.91 18.90 6.54
CA GLY A 459 -10.56 17.64 5.88
C GLY A 459 -10.06 16.59 6.86
N VAL A 460 -9.16 16.96 7.78
CA VAL A 460 -8.69 16.06 8.86
C VAL A 460 -9.85 15.58 9.72
N THR A 461 -10.72 16.49 10.14
CA THR A 461 -11.86 16.17 11.02
C THR A 461 -12.84 15.24 10.31
N PHE A 462 -13.12 15.49 9.03
CA PHE A 462 -13.95 14.64 8.19
C PHE A 462 -13.33 13.23 8.07
N ALA A 463 -12.08 13.13 7.62
CA ALA A 463 -11.39 11.86 7.41
C ALA A 463 -11.30 11.02 8.69
N ARG A 464 -10.98 11.64 9.84
CA ARG A 464 -10.96 10.94 11.14
C ARG A 464 -12.34 10.46 11.57
N THR A 465 -13.37 11.29 11.45
CA THR A 465 -14.75 10.91 11.81
C THR A 465 -15.22 9.73 10.97
N VAL A 466 -15.03 9.78 9.66
CA VAL A 466 -15.41 8.68 8.75
C VAL A 466 -14.58 7.42 9.04
N THR A 467 -13.28 7.54 9.28
CA THR A 467 -12.42 6.39 9.62
C THR A 467 -12.84 5.73 10.94
N LEU A 468 -13.19 6.50 11.96
CA LEU A 468 -13.75 5.98 13.21
C LEU A 468 -15.08 5.25 12.99
N ASN A 469 -15.95 5.80 12.15
CA ASN A 469 -17.20 5.16 11.77
C ASN A 469 -16.96 3.84 11.02
N VAL A 470 -15.96 3.79 10.13
CA VAL A 470 -15.53 2.55 9.45
C VAL A 470 -15.20 1.47 10.48
N PHE A 471 -14.29 1.73 11.42
CA PHE A 471 -13.90 0.72 12.41
C PHE A 471 -15.08 0.21 13.25
N ARG A 472 -15.94 1.12 13.72
CA ARG A 472 -17.14 0.76 14.50
C ARG A 472 -18.13 -0.06 13.68
N ALA A 473 -18.36 0.32 12.43
CA ALA A 473 -19.27 -0.38 11.55
C ALA A 473 -18.74 -1.78 11.21
N LEU A 474 -17.46 -1.91 10.81
CA LEU A 474 -16.84 -3.19 10.48
C LEU A 474 -16.96 -4.21 11.61
N ALA A 475 -16.83 -3.76 12.87
CA ALA A 475 -16.92 -4.62 14.05
C ALA A 475 -18.31 -5.24 14.27
N SER A 476 -19.37 -4.69 13.66
CA SER A 476 -20.76 -5.17 13.84
C SER A 476 -21.07 -6.48 13.10
N GLY A 477 -20.20 -6.93 12.18
CA GLY A 477 -20.45 -8.05 11.28
C GLY A 477 -20.85 -7.60 9.88
N PRO A 478 -21.36 -8.50 9.02
CA PRO A 478 -21.53 -8.20 7.59
C PRO A 478 -22.41 -6.97 7.36
N LEU A 479 -21.80 -5.88 6.87
CA LEU A 479 -22.41 -4.55 6.77
C LEU A 479 -23.61 -4.53 5.84
N GLY A 480 -23.61 -5.36 4.80
CA GLY A 480 -24.71 -5.45 3.84
C GLY A 480 -26.04 -5.91 4.45
N ARG A 481 -26.03 -6.48 5.66
CA ARG A 481 -27.26 -6.86 6.37
C ARG A 481 -28.00 -5.67 6.97
N THR A 482 -27.27 -4.65 7.42
CA THR A 482 -27.85 -3.44 8.04
C THR A 482 -27.76 -2.21 7.13
N HIS A 483 -26.80 -2.20 6.21
CA HIS A 483 -26.52 -1.15 5.25
C HIS A 483 -26.32 -1.75 3.85
N PRO A 484 -27.36 -2.33 3.24
CA PRO A 484 -27.26 -2.88 1.89
C PRO A 484 -26.87 -1.77 0.90
N ALA A 485 -25.86 -2.04 0.07
CA ALA A 485 -25.44 -1.12 -0.98
C ALA A 485 -26.52 -1.03 -2.08
N HIS A 486 -26.66 0.16 -2.65
CA HIS A 486 -27.50 0.42 -3.81
C HIS A 486 -26.64 0.94 -4.96
N GLY A 487 -26.72 0.27 -6.11
CA GLY A 487 -25.89 0.63 -7.27
C GLY A 487 -26.32 1.94 -7.89
N ASP A 488 -25.38 2.87 -8.07
CA ASP A 488 -25.66 4.19 -8.63
C ASP A 488 -24.51 4.74 -9.50
N LEU A 489 -23.63 3.85 -9.96
CA LEU A 489 -22.60 4.16 -10.94
C LEU A 489 -23.19 4.51 -12.32
N ALA A 490 -24.25 3.83 -12.76
CA ALA A 490 -24.82 4.05 -14.10
C ALA A 490 -25.33 5.50 -14.34
N PRO A 491 -26.04 6.14 -13.38
CA PRO A 491 -26.41 7.55 -13.48
C PRO A 491 -25.26 8.55 -13.62
N LEU A 492 -24.02 8.19 -13.26
CA LEU A 492 -22.86 9.08 -13.46
C LEU A 492 -22.41 9.15 -14.93
N HIS A 493 -22.94 8.29 -15.80
CA HIS A 493 -22.57 8.22 -17.21
C HIS A 493 -21.05 8.08 -17.44
N GLU A 494 -20.39 7.36 -16.52
CA GLU A 494 -18.96 7.10 -16.58
C GLU A 494 -18.56 6.39 -17.87
N SER A 495 -17.41 6.78 -18.41
CA SER A 495 -16.85 6.09 -19.58
C SER A 495 -16.37 4.69 -19.17
N PRO A 496 -16.72 3.62 -19.92
CA PRO A 496 -16.12 2.30 -19.70
C PRO A 496 -14.65 2.24 -20.15
N SER A 497 -14.15 3.28 -20.84
CA SER A 497 -12.76 3.34 -21.28
C SER A 497 -11.84 3.72 -20.13
N THR A 498 -10.89 2.83 -19.81
CA THR A 498 -9.83 3.09 -18.83
C THR A 498 -8.68 3.92 -19.40
N ALA A 499 -8.85 4.54 -20.57
CA ALA A 499 -7.80 5.31 -21.24
C ALA A 499 -7.45 6.63 -20.54
N SER A 500 -8.33 7.11 -19.65
CA SER A 500 -8.05 8.25 -18.77
C SER A 500 -7.06 7.90 -17.66
N GLY A 501 -7.01 6.64 -17.25
CA GLY A 501 -6.10 6.16 -16.21
C GLY A 501 -4.71 5.79 -16.74
N THR A 502 -3.69 5.94 -15.90
CA THR A 502 -2.32 5.48 -16.17
C THR A 502 -2.11 4.02 -15.77
N GLY A 503 -3.13 3.36 -15.18
CA GLY A 503 -3.09 1.94 -14.83
C GLY A 503 -3.00 0.98 -16.02
N GLY A 504 -3.29 1.46 -17.23
CA GLY A 504 -3.27 0.68 -18.47
C GLY A 504 -4.51 -0.17 -18.69
N VAL A 505 -4.50 -0.92 -19.79
CA VAL A 505 -5.66 -1.71 -20.24
C VAL A 505 -5.97 -2.89 -19.33
N VAL A 506 -7.26 -3.19 -19.20
CA VAL A 506 -7.75 -4.41 -18.55
C VAL A 506 -7.67 -5.56 -19.56
N GLY A 507 -7.00 -6.63 -19.16
CA GLY A 507 -6.82 -7.85 -19.93
C GLY A 507 -8.07 -8.72 -19.96
N THR A 508 -7.97 -9.86 -20.61
CA THR A 508 -9.09 -10.80 -20.74
C THR A 508 -9.20 -11.60 -19.45
N VAL A 509 -10.30 -11.40 -18.71
CA VAL A 509 -10.59 -12.19 -17.51
C VAL A 509 -10.85 -13.64 -17.93
N PRO A 510 -10.07 -14.62 -17.43
CA PRO A 510 -10.34 -16.03 -17.72
C PRO A 510 -11.74 -16.42 -17.23
N LYS A 511 -12.42 -17.32 -17.95
CA LYS A 511 -13.62 -17.97 -17.39
C LYS A 511 -13.23 -18.67 -16.08
N PRO A 512 -14.10 -18.71 -15.07
CA PRO A 512 -13.85 -19.47 -13.86
C PRO A 512 -13.38 -20.89 -14.23
N LEU A 513 -12.23 -21.30 -13.73
CA LEU A 513 -11.85 -22.71 -13.78
C LEU A 513 -12.88 -23.45 -12.92
N ASP A 514 -13.68 -24.32 -13.53
CA ASP A 514 -14.51 -25.29 -12.82
C ASP A 514 -13.57 -26.19 -11.99
N LEU A 515 -13.33 -25.81 -10.75
CA LEU A 515 -12.57 -26.61 -9.78
C LEU A 515 -13.40 -27.82 -9.27
N HIS A 516 -14.51 -28.14 -9.92
CA HIS A 516 -15.39 -29.28 -9.62
C HIS A 516 -15.23 -30.49 -10.55
N THR A 517 -14.17 -30.57 -11.36
CA THR A 517 -13.85 -31.80 -12.10
C THR A 517 -12.40 -32.25 -11.87
N LYS A 518 -12.17 -32.92 -10.75
CA LYS A 518 -11.81 -34.35 -10.69
C LYS A 518 -11.43 -34.70 -9.24
N ALA A 519 -12.21 -35.64 -8.70
CA ALA A 519 -11.90 -36.43 -7.52
C ALA A 519 -10.70 -37.35 -7.75
#